data_AF-A0A7G9FI19-F1
#
_entry.id   AF-A0A7G9FI19-F1
#
_cell.length_a   1.000
_cell.length_b   1.000
_cell.length_c   1.000
_cell.angle_alpha   90.00
_cell.angle_beta   90.00
_cell.angle_gamma   90.00
#
_symmetry.space_group_name_H-M   'P 1'
#
loop_
_entity.id
_entity.type
_entity.pdbx_description
1 polymer ?
#
loop_
_entity_poly.entity_id
_entity_poly.type
_entity_poly.pdbx_seq_one_letter_code
_entity_poly.pdbx_strand_id
1 'polypeptide(L)'
;MNDLITLYAGSYNADTGNITISKDNLVSLEQQLKACIEVGLFNTNNYLECKEKNIDYLYSFFEIEQGNIMYKQKESYKLIYDPQNERAIKTGRETGYVKIPDLNVKNELLLLINYYSFYKEFGMALMKVNKNFFIDLDKYNFEINSYFQNYGGNTFLNK
;
A
#
# COMPACT_ATOMS: atom_id res chain seq x y z
N MET A 1 -1.43 8.93 3.40
CA MET A 1 0.00 8.78 3.77
C MET A 1 0.79 10.08 3.69
N ASN A 2 0.61 10.91 2.67
CA ASN A 2 1.33 12.20 2.60
C ASN A 2 1.22 13.02 3.89
N ASP A 3 0.03 13.09 4.51
CA ASP A 3 -0.15 13.78 5.80
C ASP A 3 0.66 13.15 6.96
N LEU A 4 0.87 11.83 6.94
CA LEU A 4 1.69 11.11 7.93
C LEU A 4 3.19 11.35 7.72
N ILE A 5 3.62 11.38 6.46
CA ILE A 5 4.99 11.74 6.06
C ILE A 5 5.27 13.20 6.44
N THR A 6 4.33 14.11 6.17
CA THR A 6 4.41 15.52 6.56
C THR A 6 4.46 15.69 8.08
N LEU A 7 3.67 14.92 8.83
CA LEU A 7 3.68 14.95 10.29
C LEU A 7 5.03 14.49 10.85
N TYR A 8 5.61 13.41 10.32
CA TYR A 8 6.98 13.00 10.69
C TYR A 8 8.03 14.03 10.30
N ALA A 9 8.00 14.52 9.05
CA ALA A 9 8.95 15.51 8.54
C ALA A 9 8.94 16.80 9.36
N GLY A 10 7.76 17.26 9.79
CA GLY A 10 7.62 18.42 10.68
C GLY A 10 8.08 18.18 12.13
N SER A 11 8.23 16.92 12.52
CA SER A 11 8.66 16.49 13.86
C SER A 11 10.17 16.21 13.96
N TYR A 12 10.86 16.15 12.83
CA TYR A 12 12.28 15.81 12.75
C TYR A 12 13.12 17.08 12.55
N ASN A 13 14.01 17.36 13.50
CA ASN A 13 15.00 18.42 13.35
C ASN A 13 16.26 17.83 12.69
N ALA A 14 16.47 18.14 11.40
CA ALA A 14 17.57 17.59 10.61
C ALA A 14 18.97 18.00 11.13
N ASP A 15 19.10 19.18 11.74
CA ASP A 15 20.38 19.71 12.21
C ASP A 15 20.85 19.02 13.50
N THR A 16 19.91 18.61 14.34
CA THR A 16 20.20 17.99 15.65
C THR A 16 19.93 16.48 15.67
N GLY A 17 19.24 15.95 14.66
CA GLY A 17 18.73 14.59 14.64
C GLY A 17 17.65 14.31 15.69
N ASN A 18 17.13 15.35 16.37
CA ASN A 18 16.14 15.21 17.42
C ASN A 18 14.73 15.11 16.86
N ILE A 19 13.92 14.28 17.51
CA ILE A 19 12.51 14.10 17.22
C ILE A 19 11.71 14.80 18.32
N THR A 20 10.87 15.77 17.96
CA THR A 20 10.10 16.61 18.91
C THR A 20 8.71 16.06 19.23
N ILE A 21 8.29 14.98 18.56
CA ILE A 21 7.01 14.30 18.81
C ILE A 21 7.13 13.32 19.99
N SER A 22 6.04 13.16 20.76
CA SER A 22 6.03 12.26 21.91
C SER A 22 6.21 10.79 21.50
N LYS A 23 6.71 9.98 22.43
CA LYS A 23 6.87 8.53 22.25
C LYS A 23 5.57 7.85 21.84
N ASP A 24 4.46 8.16 22.50
CA ASP A 24 3.16 7.54 22.22
C ASP A 24 2.65 7.91 20.83
N ASN A 25 2.87 9.16 20.41
CA ASN A 25 2.51 9.59 19.06
C ASN A 25 3.39 8.92 17.99
N LEU A 26 4.68 8.66 18.28
CA LEU A 26 5.53 7.89 17.37
C LEU A 26 5.06 6.45 17.21
N VAL A 27 4.68 5.78 18.31
CA VAL A 27 4.13 4.43 18.24
C VAL A 27 2.79 4.41 17.50
N SER A 28 1.94 5.41 17.71
CA SER A 28 0.69 5.53 16.95
C SER A 28 0.94 5.74 15.46
N LEU A 29 1.89 6.61 15.10
CA LEU A 29 2.28 6.85 13.71
C LEU A 29 2.84 5.59 13.05
N GLU A 30 3.63 4.81 13.79
CA GLU A 30 4.14 3.52 13.34
C GLU A 30 3.03 2.55 12.95
N GLN A 31 2.01 2.41 13.80
CA GLN A 31 0.85 1.55 13.54
C GLN A 31 0.08 2.00 12.31
N GLN A 32 -0.02 3.31 12.07
CA GLN A 32 -0.69 3.85 10.90
C GLN A 32 0.11 3.57 9.60
N LEU A 33 1.44 3.63 9.66
CA LEU A 33 2.31 3.26 8.54
C LEU A 33 2.20 1.77 8.21
N LYS A 34 2.20 0.91 9.24
CA LYS A 34 1.94 -0.54 9.07
C LYS A 34 0.61 -0.79 8.38
N ALA A 35 -0.47 -0.17 8.86
CA ALA A 35 -1.79 -0.33 8.28
C ALA A 35 -1.78 0.06 6.79
N CYS A 36 -1.10 1.15 6.40
CA CYS A 36 -0.98 1.55 5.00
C CYS A 36 -0.23 0.50 4.15
N ILE A 37 0.87 -0.05 4.66
CA ILE A 37 1.63 -1.11 3.97
C ILE A 37 0.76 -2.37 3.81
N GLU A 38 0.09 -2.79 4.88
CA GLU A 38 -0.78 -3.97 4.89
C GLU A 38 -1.97 -3.83 3.94
N VAL A 39 -2.57 -2.64 3.83
CA VAL A 39 -3.64 -2.39 2.85
C VAL A 39 -3.12 -2.46 1.42
N GLY A 40 -1.92 -1.93 1.13
CA GLY A 40 -1.34 -2.05 -0.21
C GLY A 40 -1.01 -3.50 -0.58
N LEU A 41 -0.50 -4.28 0.37
CA LEU A 41 -0.25 -5.72 0.21
C LEU A 41 -1.55 -6.49 0.00
N PHE A 42 -2.58 -6.18 0.80
CA PHE A 42 -3.93 -6.72 0.63
C PHE A 42 -4.49 -6.41 -0.76
N ASN A 43 -4.38 -5.17 -1.24
CA ASN A 43 -4.85 -4.78 -2.57
C ASN A 43 -4.16 -5.55 -3.68
N THR A 44 -2.84 -5.74 -3.57
CA THR A 44 -2.06 -6.50 -4.53
C THR A 44 -2.50 -7.96 -4.56
N ASN A 45 -2.65 -8.59 -3.38
CA ASN A 45 -3.15 -9.96 -3.26
C ASN A 45 -4.56 -10.13 -3.81
N ASN A 46 -5.46 -9.27 -3.34
CA ASN A 46 -6.86 -9.31 -3.72
C ASN A 46 -7.02 -9.13 -5.23
N TYR A 47 -6.22 -8.25 -5.86
CA TYR A 47 -6.19 -8.13 -7.31
C TYR A 47 -5.79 -9.43 -8.00
N LEU A 48 -4.72 -10.09 -7.54
CA LEU A 48 -4.22 -11.32 -8.15
C LEU A 48 -5.25 -12.45 -8.03
N GLU A 49 -5.82 -12.62 -6.84
CA GLU A 49 -6.87 -13.62 -6.58
C GLU A 49 -8.14 -13.34 -7.39
N CYS A 50 -8.59 -12.08 -7.42
CA CYS A 50 -9.78 -11.69 -8.19
C CYS A 50 -9.57 -11.90 -9.70
N LYS A 51 -8.36 -11.63 -10.20
CA LYS A 51 -7.99 -11.89 -11.60
C LYS A 51 -8.02 -13.38 -11.92
N GLU A 52 -7.44 -14.22 -11.07
CA GLU A 52 -7.42 -15.68 -11.27
C GLU A 52 -8.82 -16.28 -11.22
N LYS A 53 -9.61 -15.90 -10.23
CA LYS A 53 -10.97 -16.41 -10.01
C LYS A 53 -12.02 -15.75 -10.90
N ASN A 54 -11.63 -14.73 -11.67
CA ASN A 54 -12.53 -13.88 -12.45
C ASN A 54 -13.72 -13.43 -11.58
N ILE A 55 -13.43 -12.71 -10.50
CA ILE A 55 -14.42 -12.11 -9.58
C ILE A 55 -14.13 -10.61 -9.38
N ASP A 56 -15.07 -9.90 -8.77
CA ASP A 56 -15.01 -8.45 -8.64
C ASP A 56 -14.02 -8.04 -7.53
N TYR A 57 -13.05 -7.20 -7.91
CA TYR A 57 -12.04 -6.63 -7.03
C TYR A 57 -12.56 -5.45 -6.19
N LEU A 58 -12.30 -5.44 -4.90
CA LEU A 58 -12.55 -4.27 -4.03
C LEU A 58 -11.21 -3.63 -3.65
N TYR A 59 -11.03 -2.37 -4.05
CA TYR A 59 -9.87 -1.55 -3.70
C TYR A 59 -10.05 -0.98 -2.30
N SER A 60 -9.14 -1.31 -1.40
CA SER A 60 -9.09 -0.80 -0.03
C SER A 60 -8.15 0.39 0.07
N PHE A 61 -8.51 1.43 0.82
CA PHE A 61 -7.67 2.61 0.99
C PHE A 61 -8.02 3.37 2.26
N PHE A 62 -7.12 4.25 2.67
CA PHE A 62 -7.36 5.15 3.80
C PHE A 62 -7.67 6.56 3.30
N GLU A 63 -8.74 7.14 3.83
CA GLU A 63 -9.03 8.58 3.70
C GLU A 63 -8.77 9.27 5.04
N ILE A 64 -8.35 10.53 4.98
CA ILE A 64 -8.18 11.37 6.16
C ILE A 64 -9.27 12.42 6.14
N GLU A 65 -10.17 12.35 7.11
CA GLU A 65 -11.25 13.31 7.28
C GLU A 65 -11.13 13.91 8.68
N GLN A 66 -10.97 15.24 8.74
CA GLN A 66 -10.87 16.00 10.01
C GLN A 66 -9.79 15.46 10.96
N GLY A 67 -8.67 14.98 10.42
CA GLY A 67 -7.56 14.41 11.20
C GLY A 67 -7.75 12.95 11.63
N ASN A 68 -8.87 12.32 11.27
CA ASN A 68 -9.12 10.89 11.52
C ASN A 68 -8.81 10.07 10.28
N ILE A 69 -8.10 8.96 10.46
CA ILE A 69 -7.84 7.99 9.40
C ILE A 69 -9.01 7.02 9.34
N MET A 70 -9.67 6.94 8.19
CA MET A 70 -10.79 6.03 7.95
C MET A 70 -10.43 5.02 6.87
N TYR A 71 -10.67 3.75 7.17
CA TYR A 71 -10.57 2.67 6.17
C TYR A 71 -11.82 2.67 5.29
N LYS A 72 -11.63 2.70 3.96
CA LYS A 72 -12.70 2.63 2.96
C LYS A 72 -12.39 1.56 1.93
N GLN A 73 -13.45 1.04 1.31
CA GLN A 73 -13.36 0.14 0.17
C GLN A 73 -14.24 0.65 -0.96
N LYS A 74 -13.78 0.49 -2.20
CA LYS A 74 -14.58 0.80 -3.38
C LYS A 74 -14.33 -0.19 -4.50
N GLU A 75 -15.36 -0.39 -5.30
CA GLU A 75 -15.24 -0.99 -6.62
C GLU A 75 -14.28 -0.15 -7.49
N SER A 76 -13.26 -0.79 -8.07
CA SER A 76 -12.23 -0.11 -8.87
C SER A 76 -11.95 -0.88 -10.14
N TYR A 77 -12.71 -0.60 -11.20
CA TYR A 77 -12.63 -1.30 -12.49
C TYR A 77 -12.63 -0.34 -13.67
N LYS A 78 -12.08 -0.80 -14.78
CA LYS A 78 -12.34 -0.27 -16.13
C LYS A 78 -13.09 -1.30 -16.96
N LEU A 79 -13.92 -0.80 -17.87
CA LEU A 79 -14.54 -1.60 -18.91
C LEU A 79 -13.62 -1.60 -20.14
N ILE A 80 -13.14 -2.78 -20.53
CA ILE A 80 -12.32 -2.98 -21.72
C ILE A 80 -13.10 -3.86 -22.70
N TYR A 81 -13.14 -3.48 -23.97
CA TYR A 81 -13.80 -4.28 -25.00
C TYR A 81 -13.04 -5.60 -25.20
N ASP A 82 -13.75 -6.72 -25.04
CA ASP A 82 -13.23 -8.05 -25.36
C ASP A 82 -14.40 -8.93 -25.84
N PRO A 83 -14.51 -9.12 -27.16
CA PRO A 83 -15.64 -9.81 -27.77
C PRO A 83 -15.58 -11.33 -27.59
N GLN A 84 -14.50 -11.90 -27.06
CA GLN A 84 -14.33 -13.35 -26.90
C GLN A 84 -14.58 -13.83 -25.46
N ASN A 85 -14.79 -12.91 -24.51
CA ASN A 85 -14.97 -13.25 -23.11
C ASN A 85 -16.43 -13.56 -22.76
N GLU A 86 -16.72 -14.80 -22.39
CA GLU A 86 -18.09 -15.24 -22.05
C GLU A 86 -18.75 -14.46 -20.90
N ARG A 87 -17.97 -13.95 -19.94
CA ARG A 87 -18.50 -13.13 -18.83
C ARG A 87 -18.76 -11.69 -19.25
N ALA A 88 -18.04 -11.14 -20.23
CA ALA A 88 -18.39 -9.88 -20.88
C ALA A 88 -19.65 -9.99 -21.73
N ILE A 89 -19.80 -11.11 -22.44
CA ILE A 89 -21.00 -11.43 -23.22
C ILE A 89 -22.21 -11.60 -22.28
N LYS A 90 -21.99 -12.17 -21.08
CA LYS A 90 -23.05 -12.41 -20.09
C LYS A 90 -23.40 -11.18 -19.24
N THR A 91 -22.41 -10.42 -18.78
CA THR A 91 -22.61 -9.20 -17.96
C THR A 91 -22.98 -8.00 -18.82
N GLY A 92 -22.50 -7.97 -20.07
CA GLY A 92 -22.80 -7.00 -21.10
C GLY A 92 -23.68 -7.61 -22.19
N ARG A 93 -24.90 -8.05 -21.83
CA ARG A 93 -25.90 -8.54 -22.80
C ARG A 93 -26.26 -7.54 -23.93
N GLU A 94 -25.67 -6.34 -23.94
CA GLU A 94 -25.89 -5.31 -24.97
C GLU A 94 -24.60 -4.65 -25.54
N THR A 95 -23.37 -4.87 -25.01
CA THR A 95 -22.22 -3.99 -25.36
C THR A 95 -20.82 -4.61 -25.56
N GLY A 96 -20.51 -5.83 -25.09
CA GLY A 96 -19.22 -6.50 -25.39
C GLY A 96 -17.97 -6.08 -24.58
N TYR A 97 -18.13 -5.71 -23.30
CA TYR A 97 -17.04 -5.24 -22.43
C TYR A 97 -16.78 -6.15 -21.21
N VAL A 98 -15.51 -6.31 -20.83
CA VAL A 98 -15.01 -6.97 -19.59
C VAL A 98 -14.71 -5.93 -18.52
N LYS A 99 -15.12 -6.20 -17.27
CA LYS A 99 -14.61 -5.48 -16.09
C LYS A 99 -13.20 -5.99 -15.75
N ILE A 100 -12.19 -5.13 -15.85
CA ILE A 100 -10.83 -5.42 -15.41
C ILE A 100 -10.52 -4.48 -14.24
N PRO A 101 -9.89 -4.95 -13.15
CA PRO A 101 -9.53 -4.06 -12.06
C PRO A 101 -8.68 -2.89 -12.57
N ASP A 102 -8.95 -1.67 -12.11
CA ASP A 102 -8.21 -0.46 -12.49
C ASP A 102 -6.83 -0.37 -11.83
N LEU A 103 -6.43 -1.43 -11.11
CA LEU A 103 -5.19 -1.48 -10.37
C LEU A 103 -4.00 -1.55 -11.34
N ASN A 104 -3.22 -0.47 -11.40
CA ASN A 104 -1.89 -0.55 -12.00
C ASN A 104 -0.92 -1.16 -10.99
N VAL A 105 -0.86 -2.50 -10.97
CA VAL A 105 -0.02 -3.29 -10.04
C VAL A 105 1.41 -2.75 -9.96
N LYS A 106 2.02 -2.36 -11.08
CA LYS A 106 3.38 -1.81 -11.09
C LYS A 106 3.47 -0.51 -10.28
N ASN A 107 2.52 0.40 -10.47
CA ASN A 107 2.48 1.65 -9.71
C ASN A 107 2.20 1.41 -8.22
N GLU A 108 1.29 0.50 -7.90
CA GLU A 108 0.99 0.14 -6.50
C GLU A 108 2.19 -0.49 -5.80
N LEU A 109 2.93 -1.37 -6.49
CA LEU A 109 4.18 -1.94 -5.99
C LEU A 109 5.25 -0.87 -5.77
N LEU A 110 5.38 0.11 -6.67
CA LEU A 110 6.29 1.24 -6.48
C LEU A 110 5.89 2.09 -5.28
N LEU A 111 4.60 2.35 -5.08
CA LEU A 111 4.10 3.04 -3.88
C LEU A 111 4.41 2.26 -2.61
N LEU A 112 4.15 0.94 -2.60
CA LEU A 112 4.48 0.05 -1.49
C LEU A 112 5.97 0.08 -1.14
N ILE A 113 6.85 0.11 -2.14
CA ILE A 113 8.30 0.23 -1.93
C ILE A 113 8.64 1.55 -1.26
N ASN A 114 8.08 2.67 -1.72
CA ASN A 114 8.31 3.97 -1.11
C ASN A 114 7.82 4.00 0.35
N TYR A 115 6.66 3.39 0.61
CA TYR A 115 6.07 3.28 1.93
C TYR A 115 6.93 2.43 2.88
N TYR A 116 7.45 1.31 2.38
CA TYR A 116 8.38 0.46 3.11
C TYR A 116 9.72 1.14 3.41
N SER A 117 10.31 1.82 2.43
CA SER A 117 11.54 2.59 2.61
C SER A 117 11.38 3.66 3.69
N PHE A 118 10.27 4.41 3.65
CA PHE A 118 9.95 5.39 4.68
C PHE A 118 9.75 4.74 6.06
N TYR A 119 8.96 3.66 6.13
CA TYR A 119 8.73 2.90 7.36
C TYR A 119 10.03 2.38 7.98
N LYS A 120 10.99 1.95 7.16
CA LYS A 120 12.32 1.53 7.60
C LYS A 120 13.10 2.67 8.26
N GLU A 121 13.22 3.81 7.59
CA GLU A 121 13.91 4.97 8.14
C GLU A 121 13.26 5.44 9.44
N PHE A 122 11.93 5.53 9.44
CA PHE A 122 11.12 5.91 10.59
C PHE A 122 11.33 4.95 11.77
N GLY A 123 11.21 3.64 11.57
CA GLY A 123 11.34 2.67 12.67
C GLY A 123 12.76 2.61 13.24
N MET A 124 13.79 2.77 12.40
CA MET A 124 15.17 2.90 12.89
C MET A 124 15.34 4.13 13.78
N ALA A 125 14.67 5.24 13.46
CA ALA A 125 14.66 6.43 14.30
C ALA A 125 13.88 6.21 15.61
N LEU A 126 12.73 5.53 15.54
CA LEU A 126 11.93 5.18 16.72
C LEU A 126 12.68 4.26 17.69
N MET A 127 13.42 3.27 17.19
CA MET A 127 14.25 2.37 18.01
C MET A 127 15.35 3.10 18.80
N LYS A 128 15.86 4.24 18.27
CA LYS A 128 16.84 5.07 18.99
C LYS A 128 16.22 5.75 20.21
N VAL A 129 14.94 6.15 20.11
CA VAL A 129 14.20 6.87 21.17
C VAL A 129 13.50 5.89 22.13
N ASN A 130 13.08 4.72 21.64
CA ASN A 130 12.42 3.67 22.42
C ASN A 130 13.16 2.34 22.26
N LYS A 131 14.10 2.06 23.15
CA LYS A 131 14.95 0.85 23.10
C LYS A 131 14.21 -0.48 23.22
N ASN A 132 12.96 -0.47 23.71
CA ASN A 132 12.12 -1.66 23.83
C ASN A 132 11.23 -1.87 22.58
N PHE A 133 11.35 -1.00 21.57
CA PHE A 133 10.60 -1.09 20.34
C PHE A 133 11.35 -1.94 19.31
N PHE A 134 10.62 -2.75 18.56
CA PHE A 134 11.13 -3.56 17.46
C PHE A 134 10.26 -3.34 16.23
N ILE A 135 10.92 -3.17 15.08
CA ILE A 135 10.27 -2.93 13.79
C ILE A 135 10.16 -4.24 13.01
N ASP A 136 9.02 -4.49 12.38
CA ASP A 136 8.74 -5.69 11.57
C ASP A 136 9.30 -5.58 10.13
N LEU A 137 10.59 -5.25 9.99
CA LEU A 137 11.20 -5.02 8.67
C LEU A 137 11.21 -6.28 7.80
N ASP A 138 11.60 -7.42 8.38
CA ASP A 138 11.80 -8.65 7.62
C ASP A 138 10.51 -9.18 6.99
N LYS A 139 9.38 -9.04 7.72
CA LYS A 139 8.04 -9.39 7.22
C LYS A 139 7.73 -8.63 5.93
N TYR A 140 7.74 -7.30 5.99
CA TYR A 140 7.35 -6.48 4.85
C TYR A 140 8.37 -6.54 3.72
N ASN A 141 9.66 -6.68 4.03
CA ASN A 141 10.70 -6.90 3.03
C ASN A 141 10.44 -8.18 2.24
N PHE A 142 10.13 -9.29 2.92
CA PHE A 142 9.84 -10.56 2.27
C PHE A 142 8.61 -10.49 1.37
N GLU A 143 7.49 -9.97 1.88
CA GLU A 143 6.23 -9.89 1.15
C GLU A 143 6.35 -8.98 -0.09
N ILE A 144 6.89 -7.76 0.06
CA ILE A 144 7.04 -6.81 -1.04
C ILE A 144 7.98 -7.36 -2.12
N ASN A 145 9.12 -7.95 -1.73
CA ASN A 145 10.04 -8.57 -2.70
C ASN A 145 9.39 -9.72 -3.46
N SER A 146 8.58 -10.53 -2.80
CA SER A 146 7.84 -11.62 -3.45
C SER A 146 6.92 -11.09 -4.56
N TYR A 147 6.13 -10.05 -4.30
CA TYR A 147 5.30 -9.46 -5.36
C TYR A 147 6.14 -8.77 -6.44
N PHE A 148 7.22 -8.10 -6.06
CA PHE A 148 8.04 -7.40 -7.02
C PHE A 148 8.72 -8.35 -8.02
N GLN A 149 9.28 -9.46 -7.54
CA GLN A 149 9.89 -10.48 -8.40
C GLN A 149 8.88 -11.09 -9.39
N ASN A 150 7.63 -11.27 -8.94
CA ASN A 150 6.59 -11.90 -9.73
C ASN A 150 5.85 -10.93 -10.68
N TYR A 151 5.75 -9.64 -10.34
CA TYR A 151 4.84 -8.69 -11.01
C TYR A 151 5.42 -7.29 -11.27
N GLY A 152 6.57 -6.94 -10.70
CA GLY A 152 7.20 -5.60 -10.80
C GLY A 152 8.10 -5.39 -12.03
N GLY A 153 8.41 -6.45 -12.78
CA GLY A 153 9.41 -6.46 -13.86
C GLY A 153 10.86 -6.53 -13.33
N ASN A 154 11.86 -6.42 -14.22
CA ASN A 154 13.30 -6.67 -13.94
C ASN A 154 14.02 -5.67 -13.00
N THR A 155 13.32 -4.93 -12.14
CA THR A 155 13.91 -3.87 -11.32
C THR A 155 14.22 -4.38 -9.90
N PHE A 156 15.37 -4.99 -9.66
CA PHE A 156 15.70 -5.48 -8.32
C PHE A 156 15.63 -4.38 -7.25
N LEU A 157 15.02 -4.71 -6.11
CA LEU A 157 14.89 -3.89 -4.90
C LEU A 157 16.22 -3.61 -4.16
N ASN A 158 17.34 -4.06 -4.73
CA ASN A 158 18.67 -3.85 -4.16
C ASN A 158 19.39 -2.74 -4.91
N LYS A 159 19.18 -1.50 -4.46
CA LYS A 159 20.24 -0.49 -4.35
C LYS A 159 20.03 0.32 -3.08
#